data_AF-A0A060SE02-F1
#
_entry.id   AF-A0A060SE02-F1
#
_cell.length_a   1.000
_cell.length_b   1.000
_cell.length_c   1.000
_cell.angle_alpha   90.00
_cell.angle_beta   90.00
_cell.angle_gamma   90.00
#
_symmetry.space_group_name_H-M   'P 1'
#
loop_
_entity.id
_entity.type
_entity.pdbx_description
1 polymer ?
#
loop_
_entity_poly.entity_id
_entity_poly.type
_entity_poly.pdbx_seq_one_letter_code
_entity_poly.pdbx_strand_id
1 'polypeptide(L)'
;MASIWQPAYPEVGQTSQRTGIADLPMELLYFIFHHASEDQKDVSACSSICRKWRDVALPHVLATLKVLHQERQDLVQFVDNRPHVPQRVHDLVFNSIPKFYEDKP
;
A
#
# COMPACT_ATOMS: atom_id res chain seq x y z
N MET A 1 -12.39 6.43 69.49
CA MET A 1 -12.58 5.55 68.32
C MET A 1 -12.98 6.44 67.15
N ALA A 2 -12.03 6.80 66.27
CA ALA A 2 -12.30 7.66 65.12
C ALA A 2 -12.51 6.79 63.88
N SER A 3 -13.72 6.85 63.30
CA SER A 3 -14.06 6.12 62.08
C SER A 3 -13.57 6.92 60.87
N ILE A 4 -12.59 6.39 60.16
CA ILE A 4 -12.03 6.98 58.95
C ILE A 4 -12.99 6.66 57.80
N TRP A 5 -13.71 7.67 57.32
CA TRP A 5 -14.47 7.58 56.09
C TRP A 5 -13.51 7.47 54.90
N GLN A 6 -13.49 6.32 54.23
CA GLN A 6 -12.89 6.17 52.91
C GLN A 6 -13.99 6.36 51.86
N PRO A 7 -13.82 7.25 50.87
CA PRO A 7 -14.70 7.28 49.72
C PRO A 7 -14.43 6.04 48.86
N ALA A 8 -15.49 5.26 48.59
CA ALA A 8 -15.46 4.23 47.57
C ALA A 8 -15.36 4.91 46.20
N TYR A 9 -14.14 5.09 45.70
CA TYR A 9 -13.94 5.42 44.30
C TYR A 9 -14.30 4.18 43.47
N PRO A 10 -15.20 4.27 42.48
CA PRO A 10 -15.37 3.19 41.53
C PRO A 10 -14.08 3.11 40.71
N GLU A 11 -13.28 2.07 40.95
CA GLU A 11 -12.24 1.61 40.03
C GLU A 11 -12.94 1.09 38.77
N VAL A 12 -13.27 1.99 37.86
CA VAL A 12 -13.61 1.61 36.49
C VAL A 12 -12.72 2.42 35.57
N GLY A 13 -11.44 2.04 35.56
CA GLY A 13 -10.55 2.28 34.44
C GLY A 13 -11.12 1.56 33.22
N GLN A 14 -12.08 2.19 32.53
CA GLN A 14 -12.39 1.83 31.16
C GLN A 14 -11.13 2.15 30.36
N THR A 15 -10.25 1.16 30.21
CA THR A 15 -9.22 1.20 29.18
C THR A 15 -9.97 1.22 27.86
N SER A 16 -10.18 2.42 27.31
CA SER A 16 -10.65 2.59 25.94
C SER A 16 -9.71 1.78 25.06
N GLN A 17 -10.19 0.63 24.55
CA GLN A 17 -9.42 -0.20 23.64
C GLN A 17 -9.12 0.67 22.43
N ARG A 18 -7.88 1.17 22.35
CA ARG A 18 -7.41 1.90 21.19
C ARG A 18 -7.37 0.92 20.03
N THR A 19 -8.43 0.90 19.24
CA THR A 19 -8.43 0.25 17.94
C THR A 19 -7.60 1.13 16.99
N GLY A 20 -6.52 0.56 16.49
CA GLY A 20 -5.65 1.18 15.50
C GLY A 20 -6.00 0.74 14.09
N ILE A 21 -5.46 1.43 13.10
CA ILE A 21 -5.59 1.06 11.68
C ILE A 21 -5.01 -0.33 11.37
N ALA A 22 -4.14 -0.85 12.25
CA ALA A 22 -3.61 -2.21 12.17
C ALA A 22 -4.63 -3.30 12.56
N ASP A 23 -5.64 -2.94 13.36
CA ASP A 23 -6.67 -3.86 13.86
C ASP A 23 -7.81 -4.08 12.85
N LEU A 24 -7.80 -3.35 11.73
CA LEU A 24 -8.83 -3.46 10.70
C LEU A 24 -8.87 -4.89 10.14
N PRO A 25 -10.03 -5.58 10.09
CA PRO A 25 -10.19 -6.90 9.49
C PRO A 25 -9.62 -6.99 8.06
N MET A 26 -9.11 -8.17 7.68
CA MET A 26 -8.48 -8.36 6.36
C MET A 26 -9.47 -8.11 5.22
N GLU A 27 -10.73 -8.49 5.41
CA GLU A 27 -11.82 -8.33 4.46
C GLU A 27 -12.06 -6.85 4.12
N LEU A 28 -11.98 -5.99 5.14
CA LEU A 28 -12.10 -4.54 4.94
C LEU A 28 -10.87 -3.96 4.24
N LEU A 29 -9.67 -4.46 4.53
CA LEU A 29 -8.47 -4.06 3.77
C LEU A 29 -8.61 -4.44 2.30
N TYR A 30 -8.97 -5.69 2.00
CA TYR A 30 -9.18 -6.12 0.61
C TYR A 30 -10.24 -5.27 -0.09
N PHE A 31 -11.34 -4.95 0.59
CA PHE A 31 -12.37 -4.07 0.05
C PHE A 31 -11.85 -2.66 -0.25
N ILE A 32 -11.08 -2.06 0.67
CA ILE A 32 -10.45 -0.75 0.46
C ILE A 32 -9.54 -0.78 -0.77
N PHE A 33 -8.64 -1.76 -0.85
CA PHE A 33 -7.68 -1.84 -1.95
C PHE A 33 -8.34 -2.20 -3.29
N HIS A 34 -9.45 -2.94 -3.29
CA HIS A 34 -10.25 -3.17 -4.49
C HIS A 34 -10.79 -1.87 -5.08
N HIS A 35 -11.16 -0.89 -4.25
CA HIS A 35 -11.65 0.41 -4.71
C HIS A 35 -10.56 1.47 -4.89
N ALA A 36 -9.41 1.32 -4.22
CA ALA A 36 -8.29 2.25 -4.31
C ALA A 36 -7.23 1.85 -5.35
N SER A 37 -7.33 0.67 -5.98
CA SER A 37 -6.27 0.10 -6.84
C SER A 37 -5.86 0.95 -8.04
N GLU A 38 -6.72 1.88 -8.48
CA GLU A 38 -6.42 2.78 -9.59
C GLU A 38 -5.39 3.86 -9.20
N ASP A 39 -5.38 4.30 -7.94
CA ASP A 39 -4.37 5.26 -7.45
C ASP A 39 -3.13 4.55 -6.94
N GLN A 40 -2.22 4.29 -7.87
CA GLN A 40 -0.95 3.62 -7.60
C GLN A 40 -0.07 4.37 -6.58
N LYS A 41 -0.21 5.69 -6.42
CA LYS A 41 0.57 6.46 -5.43
C LYS A 41 0.08 6.15 -4.03
N ASP A 42 -1.23 6.22 -3.83
CA ASP A 42 -1.84 5.97 -2.52
C ASP A 42 -1.68 4.49 -2.12
N VAL A 43 -1.91 3.56 -3.05
CA VAL A 43 -1.71 2.12 -2.82
C VAL A 43 -0.25 1.81 -2.45
N SER A 44 0.72 2.45 -3.12
CA SER A 44 2.13 2.30 -2.79
C SER A 44 2.46 2.84 -1.39
N ALA A 45 1.94 4.02 -1.03
CA ALA A 45 2.11 4.60 0.31
C ALA A 45 1.56 3.67 1.40
N CYS A 46 0.39 3.07 1.16
CA CYS A 46 -0.24 2.13 2.07
C CYS A 46 0.63 0.89 2.39
N SER A 47 1.50 0.46 1.46
CA SER A 47 2.43 -0.66 1.70
C SER A 47 3.47 -0.40 2.80
N SER A 48 3.62 0.87 3.21
CA SER A 48 4.58 1.31 4.23
C SER A 48 3.98 1.44 5.63
N ILE A 49 2.66 1.29 5.81
CA ILE A 49 1.97 1.49 7.10
C ILE A 49 2.34 0.39 8.11
N CYS A 50 2.04 -0.87 7.77
CA CYS A 50 2.41 -2.02 8.59
C CYS A 50 2.45 -3.29 7.71
N ARG A 51 2.88 -4.43 8.28
CA ARG A 51 3.02 -5.70 7.53
C ARG A 51 1.70 -6.14 6.89
N LYS A 52 0.60 -6.07 7.64
CA LYS A 52 -0.74 -6.44 7.16
C LYS A 52 -1.16 -5.63 5.93
N TRP A 53 -0.97 -4.32 5.99
CA TRP A 53 -1.27 -3.41 4.87
C TRP A 53 -0.34 -3.66 3.68
N ARG A 54 0.94 -3.94 3.93
CA ARG A 54 1.91 -4.31 2.89
C ARG A 54 1.49 -5.56 2.12
N ASP A 55 1.07 -6.59 2.83
CA ASP A 55 0.72 -7.88 2.22
C ASP A 55 -0.50 -7.76 1.30
N VAL A 56 -1.44 -6.87 1.63
CA VAL A 56 -2.60 -6.57 0.77
C VAL A 56 -2.26 -5.57 -0.33
N ALA A 57 -1.46 -4.54 -0.06
CA ALA A 57 -1.14 -3.48 -1.03
C ALA A 57 -0.21 -3.96 -2.14
N LEU A 58 0.83 -4.73 -1.82
CA LEU A 58 1.90 -5.09 -2.76
C LEU A 58 1.39 -5.76 -4.06
N PRO A 59 0.43 -6.70 -4.01
CA PRO A 59 -0.19 -7.25 -5.21
C PRO A 59 -0.73 -6.16 -6.16
N HIS A 60 -1.36 -5.11 -5.63
CA HIS A 60 -1.90 -4.01 -6.43
C HIS A 60 -0.82 -3.05 -6.95
N VAL A 61 0.25 -2.84 -6.17
CA VAL A 61 1.41 -2.03 -6.59
C VAL A 61 2.16 -2.70 -7.74
N LEU A 62 2.33 -4.01 -7.65
CA LEU A 62 3.11 -4.78 -8.62
C LEU A 62 2.27 -5.28 -9.79
N ALA A 63 0.93 -5.14 -9.74
CA ALA A 63 0.03 -5.57 -10.79
C ALA A 63 0.32 -4.92 -12.14
N THR A 64 0.78 -3.66 -12.17
CA THR A 64 1.06 -2.95 -13.42
C THR A 64 2.52 -2.50 -13.47
N LEU A 65 3.27 -3.02 -14.43
CA LEU A 65 4.61 -2.55 -14.75
C LEU A 65 4.54 -1.54 -15.89
N LYS A 66 4.84 -0.27 -15.60
CA LYS A 66 4.95 0.78 -16.61
C LYS A 66 6.41 0.95 -16.98
N VAL A 67 6.72 0.73 -18.26
CA VAL A 67 8.08 0.85 -18.80
C VAL A 67 8.15 2.10 -19.66
N LEU A 68 9.01 3.03 -19.27
CA LEU A 68 9.26 4.23 -20.07
C LEU A 68 10.09 3.87 -21.31
N HIS A 69 9.96 4.67 -22.38
CA HIS A 69 10.70 4.42 -23.62
C HIS A 69 12.21 4.25 -23.41
N GLN A 70 12.80 5.11 -22.56
CA GLN A 70 14.22 5.09 -22.22
C GLN A 70 14.65 3.84 -21.42
N GLU A 71 13.73 3.18 -20.72
CA GLU A 71 14.01 2.06 -19.82
C GLU A 71 13.84 0.70 -20.51
N ARG A 72 13.38 0.68 -21.77
CA ARG A 72 13.09 -0.57 -22.49
C ARG A 72 14.32 -1.45 -22.66
N GLN A 73 15.50 -0.85 -22.81
CA GLN A 73 16.75 -1.58 -22.99
C GLN A 73 17.15 -2.32 -21.69
N ASP A 74 16.83 -1.74 -20.53
CA ASP A 74 17.19 -2.30 -19.22
C ASP A 74 16.14 -3.29 -18.69
N LEU A 75 14.98 -3.38 -19.34
CA LEU A 75 13.87 -4.22 -18.88
C LEU A 75 14.26 -5.69 -18.75
N VAL A 76 14.98 -6.24 -19.73
CA VAL A 76 15.41 -7.66 -19.70
C VAL A 76 16.32 -7.91 -18.49
N GLN A 77 17.33 -7.06 -18.31
CA GLN A 77 18.23 -7.15 -17.16
C GLN A 77 17.50 -6.97 -15.82
N PHE A 78 16.49 -6.09 -15.76
CA PHE A 78 15.65 -5.92 -14.58
C PHE A 78 14.87 -7.20 -14.24
N VAL A 79 14.24 -7.83 -15.23
CA VAL A 79 13.47 -9.07 -15.09
C VAL A 79 14.37 -10.20 -14.60
N ASP A 80 15.54 -10.36 -15.23
CA ASP A 80 16.51 -11.41 -14.90
C ASP A 80 17.04 -11.28 -13.46
N ASN A 81 17.32 -10.05 -13.02
CA ASN A 81 17.84 -9.79 -11.67
C ASN A 81 16.76 -9.90 -10.59
N ARG A 82 15.46 -9.83 -10.95
CA ARG A 82 14.34 -9.77 -10.00
C ARG A 82 13.19 -10.66 -10.47
N PRO A 83 13.39 -11.98 -10.55
CA PRO A 83 12.40 -12.91 -11.13
C PRO A 83 11.07 -12.96 -10.38
N HIS A 84 11.03 -12.51 -9.12
CA HIS A 84 9.82 -12.45 -8.30
C HIS A 84 8.90 -11.27 -8.65
N VAL A 85 9.41 -10.23 -9.33
CA VAL A 85 8.60 -9.06 -9.72
C VAL A 85 7.69 -9.40 -10.91
N PRO A 86 8.19 -9.96 -12.04
CA PRO A 86 7.36 -10.35 -13.18
C PRO A 86 6.22 -11.31 -12.82
N GLN A 87 6.42 -12.20 -11.85
CA GLN A 87 5.40 -13.15 -11.39
C GLN A 87 4.17 -12.47 -10.78
N ARG A 88 4.28 -11.19 -10.40
CA ARG A 88 3.22 -10.39 -9.76
C ARG A 88 2.65 -9.33 -10.69
N VAL A 89 3.20 -9.19 -11.89
CA VAL A 89 2.73 -8.26 -12.91
C VAL A 89 1.62 -8.92 -13.72
N HIS A 90 0.46 -8.28 -13.75
CA HIS A 90 -0.68 -8.65 -14.58
C HIS A 90 -0.69 -7.84 -15.89
N ASP A 91 -0.32 -6.57 -15.80
CA ASP A 91 -0.35 -5.62 -16.91
C ASP A 91 1.03 -5.02 -17.18
N LEU A 92 1.49 -5.12 -18.43
CA LEU A 92 2.71 -4.50 -18.90
C LEU A 92 2.36 -3.36 -19.86
N VAL A 93 2.70 -2.12 -19.48
CA VAL A 93 2.37 -0.93 -20.25
C VAL A 93 3.65 -0.24 -20.71
N PHE A 94 3.80 -0.11 -22.03
CA PHE A 94 4.90 0.64 -22.61
C PHE A 94 4.45 2.06 -22.92
N ASN A 95 5.01 3.04 -22.20
CA ASN A 95 4.77 4.43 -22.50
C ASN A 95 5.61 4.82 -23.72
N SER A 96 4.94 5.23 -24.80
CA SER A 96 5.56 5.90 -25.93
C SER A 96 5.67 7.38 -25.58
N ILE A 97 6.86 7.97 -25.64
CA ILE A 97 6.98 9.42 -25.62
C ILE A 97 6.27 9.91 -26.90
N PRO A 98 5.27 10.82 -26.82
CA PRO A 98 4.71 11.37 -28.04
C PRO A 98 5.81 12.16 -28.74
N LYS A 99 6.01 11.89 -30.04
CA LYS A 99 6.97 12.59 -30.90
C LYS A 99 6.53 14.06 -31.05
N PHE A 100 6.83 14.90 -30.07
CA PHE A 100 6.56 16.35 -30.13
C PHE A 100 7.86 17.15 -30.14
N TYR A 101 8.86 16.77 -30.93
CA TYR A 101 9.98 17.65 -31.32
C TYR A 101 10.64 17.16 -32.63
N GLU A 102 9.86 16.99 -33.69
CA GLU A 102 10.40 16.95 -35.07
C GLU A 102 9.45 17.73 -35.97
N ASP A 103 9.46 19.05 -35.82
CA ASP A 103 9.39 20.02 -36.92
C ASP A 103 9.06 21.39 -36.33
N LYS A 104 10.07 22.26 -36.29
CA LYS A 104 9.82 23.67 -36.51
C LYS A 104 10.93 24.19 -37.43
N PRO A 105 10.56 24.77 -38.58
CA PRO A 105 11.50 25.35 -39.54
C PRO A 105 12.25 26.56 -38.96
#